data_AF-A0A8C3FYR1-F1
#
_entry.id   AF-A0A8C3FYR1-F1
#
_cell.length_a   1.000
_cell.length_b   1.000
_cell.length_c   1.000
_cell.angle_alpha   90.00
_cell.angle_beta   90.00
_cell.angle_gamma   90.00
#
_symmetry.space_group_name_H-M   'P 1'
#
loop_
_entity.id
_entity.type
_entity.pdbx_description
1 polymer ?
#
loop_
_entity_poly.entity_id
_entity_poly.type
_entity_poly.pdbx_seq_one_letter_code
_entity_poly.pdbx_strand_id
1 'polypeptide(L)'
;MEVTGSTYLGDYVHGRIEGKGRYTLPTETKYNGTMKDGMFHGKGTLYFPNRSKYEGIWDCGISKEGKYTFADGLEFKDKKWHYCDGYDRRFYTEICSGLKPAGISQLTNLDPPRTIPQGCYDCGDGFYNTNTRVVTDYKLRFLRNAGVTTEEVAAALIQIALKLQ
;
A
#
# COMPACT_ATOMS: atom_id res chain seq x y z
N MET A 1 -18.10 -14.86 -22.82
CA MET A 1 -17.34 -13.68 -23.26
C MET A 1 -17.00 -12.87 -22.01
N GLU A 2 -16.10 -13.39 -21.18
CA GLU A 2 -15.59 -12.69 -20.00
C GLU A 2 -14.14 -12.35 -20.31
N VAL A 3 -13.89 -11.16 -20.86
CA VAL A 3 -12.56 -10.85 -21.44
C VAL A 3 -11.83 -9.70 -20.78
N THR A 4 -12.36 -9.04 -19.74
CA THR A 4 -11.53 -8.06 -19.02
C THR A 4 -11.71 -8.00 -17.50
N GLY A 5 -12.75 -8.59 -16.89
CA GLY A 5 -12.98 -8.37 -15.45
C GLY A 5 -13.31 -6.92 -15.07
N SER A 6 -13.46 -6.04 -16.08
CA SER A 6 -13.95 -4.68 -15.92
C SER A 6 -15.46 -4.69 -15.75
N THR A 7 -15.98 -3.85 -14.86
CA THR A 7 -17.43 -3.72 -14.62
C THR A 7 -17.90 -2.29 -14.87
N TYR A 8 -19.07 -2.14 -15.46
CA TYR A 8 -19.69 -0.82 -15.67
C TYR A 8 -21.08 -0.78 -15.03
N LEU A 9 -21.34 0.32 -14.32
CA LEU A 9 -22.62 0.64 -13.72
C LEU A 9 -23.04 2.03 -14.20
N GLY A 10 -24.03 2.09 -15.08
CA GLY A 10 -24.55 3.33 -15.64
C GLY A 10 -25.47 3.07 -16.83
N ASP A 11 -25.77 4.14 -17.57
CA ASP A 11 -26.74 4.07 -18.66
C ASP A 11 -26.14 3.43 -19.92
N TYR A 12 -27.02 2.76 -20.67
CA TYR A 12 -26.74 2.23 -21.99
C TYR A 12 -27.75 2.78 -22.99
N VAL A 13 -27.27 3.32 -24.12
CA VAL A 13 -28.11 3.82 -25.20
C VAL A 13 -27.71 3.09 -26.48
N HIS A 14 -28.67 2.44 -27.13
CA HIS A 14 -28.43 1.59 -28.31
C HIS A 14 -27.33 0.52 -28.11
N GLY A 15 -27.23 -0.05 -26.91
CA GLY A 15 -26.22 -1.05 -26.57
C GLY A 15 -24.81 -0.49 -26.34
N ARG A 16 -24.64 0.84 -26.34
CA ARG A 16 -23.37 1.52 -26.02
C ARG A 16 -23.44 2.16 -24.65
N ILE A 17 -22.31 2.18 -23.96
CA ILE A 17 -22.14 2.87 -22.69
C ILE A 17 -22.18 4.38 -22.97
N GLU A 18 -23.15 5.06 -22.37
CA GLU A 18 -23.47 6.47 -22.59
C GLU A 18 -23.90 7.13 -21.28
N GLY A 19 -23.83 8.45 -21.21
CA GLY A 19 -24.32 9.19 -20.05
C GLY A 19 -23.41 9.07 -18.82
N LYS A 20 -23.97 9.14 -17.62
CA LYS A 20 -23.18 9.12 -16.37
C LYS A 20 -23.05 7.69 -15.87
N GLY A 21 -21.86 7.31 -15.43
CA GLY A 21 -21.64 5.99 -14.88
C GLY A 21 -20.35 5.84 -14.09
N ARG A 22 -20.22 4.65 -13.52
CA ARG A 22 -19.03 4.15 -12.84
C ARG A 22 -18.44 3.00 -13.63
N TYR A 23 -17.17 3.13 -14.00
CA TYR A 23 -16.42 2.07 -14.67
C TYR A 23 -15.27 1.60 -13.79
N THR A 24 -15.26 0.32 -13.44
CA THR A 24 -14.19 -0.30 -12.66
C THR A 24 -13.27 -1.04 -13.61
N LEU A 25 -12.01 -0.61 -13.66
CA LEU A 25 -10.96 -1.28 -14.40
C LEU A 25 -10.51 -2.55 -13.67
N PRO A 26 -9.84 -3.48 -14.37
CA PRO A 26 -9.33 -4.72 -13.77
C PRO A 26 -8.22 -4.44 -12.74
N THR A 27 -7.58 -3.27 -12.84
CA THR A 27 -6.61 -2.74 -11.87
C THR A 27 -7.27 -2.17 -10.61
N GLU A 28 -8.58 -2.40 -10.41
CA GLU A 28 -9.43 -1.83 -9.35
C GLU A 28 -9.55 -0.30 -9.37
N THR A 29 -8.97 0.36 -10.37
CA THR A 29 -9.16 1.80 -10.59
C THR A 29 -10.61 2.06 -11.01
N LYS A 30 -11.26 3.04 -10.39
CA LYS A 30 -12.68 3.35 -10.64
C LYS A 30 -12.79 4.72 -11.28
N TYR A 31 -13.39 4.79 -12.46
CA TYR A 31 -13.82 6.03 -13.07
C TYR A 31 -15.26 6.33 -12.66
N ASN A 32 -15.53 7.53 -12.17
CA ASN A 32 -16.87 8.07 -12.00
C ASN A 32 -16.99 9.33 -12.86
N GLY A 33 -17.85 9.31 -13.87
CA GLY A 33 -17.97 10.46 -14.76
C GLY A 33 -18.93 10.24 -15.90
N THR A 34 -18.84 11.12 -16.90
CA THR A 34 -19.62 10.96 -18.12
C THR A 34 -18.88 10.03 -19.08
N MET A 35 -19.66 9.29 -19.86
CA MET A 35 -19.25 8.31 -20.85
C MET A 35 -19.91 8.68 -22.17
N LYS A 36 -19.19 8.43 -23.27
CA LYS A 36 -19.72 8.56 -24.63
C LYS A 36 -19.07 7.53 -25.53
N ASP A 37 -19.88 6.78 -26.27
CA ASP A 37 -19.45 5.68 -27.14
C ASP A 37 -18.49 4.69 -26.44
N GLY A 38 -18.72 4.42 -25.15
CA GLY A 38 -17.85 3.54 -24.35
C GLY A 38 -16.52 4.13 -23.89
N MET A 39 -16.28 5.43 -24.11
CA MET A 39 -15.08 6.13 -23.69
C MET A 39 -15.38 7.15 -22.58
N PHE A 40 -14.38 7.45 -21.74
CA PHE A 40 -14.48 8.55 -20.77
C PHE A 40 -14.66 9.88 -21.50
N HIS A 41 -15.63 10.68 -21.06
CA HIS A 41 -15.98 11.94 -21.69
C HIS A 41 -16.45 12.98 -20.66
N GLY A 42 -16.31 14.26 -20.97
CA GLY A 42 -16.72 15.35 -20.09
C GLY A 42 -15.99 15.34 -18.75
N LYS A 43 -16.66 15.75 -17.67
CA LYS A 43 -16.06 15.73 -16.32
C LYS A 43 -16.11 14.32 -15.73
N GLY A 44 -14.98 13.89 -15.17
CA GLY A 44 -14.89 12.59 -14.50
C GLY A 44 -13.69 12.48 -13.58
N THR A 45 -13.81 11.59 -12.60
CA THR A 45 -12.80 11.36 -11.56
C THR A 45 -12.38 9.89 -11.56
N LEU A 46 -11.08 9.64 -11.67
CA LEU A 46 -10.47 8.35 -11.39
C LEU A 46 -10.13 8.24 -9.91
N TYR A 47 -10.45 7.10 -9.31
CA TYR A 47 -10.08 6.72 -7.96
C TYR A 47 -9.16 5.51 -8.05
N PHE A 48 -7.97 5.63 -7.49
CA PHE A 48 -6.96 4.59 -7.52
C PHE A 48 -6.99 3.72 -6.24
N PRO A 49 -6.51 2.46 -6.30
CA PRO A 49 -6.50 1.57 -5.12
C PRO A 49 -5.70 2.11 -3.94
N ASN A 50 -4.65 2.88 -4.20
CA ASN A 50 -3.85 3.55 -3.18
C ASN A 50 -4.59 4.73 -2.49
N ARG A 51 -5.88 4.97 -2.81
CA ARG A 51 -6.74 6.06 -2.33
C ARG A 51 -6.41 7.44 -2.89
N SER A 52 -5.49 7.55 -3.85
CA SER A 52 -5.34 8.79 -4.61
C SER A 52 -6.48 8.95 -5.61
N LYS A 53 -6.64 10.17 -6.14
CA LYS A 53 -7.64 10.48 -7.15
C LYS A 53 -7.08 11.39 -8.24
N TYR A 54 -7.65 11.28 -9.43
CA TYR A 54 -7.39 12.18 -10.55
C TYR A 54 -8.72 12.72 -11.08
N GLU A 55 -8.93 14.02 -10.91
CA GLU A 55 -10.12 14.73 -11.39
C GLU A 55 -9.77 15.41 -12.71
N GLY A 56 -10.51 15.11 -13.78
CA GLY A 56 -10.17 15.62 -15.10
C GLY A 56 -11.35 15.90 -16.01
N ILE A 57 -11.03 16.59 -17.11
CA ILE A 57 -11.89 16.76 -18.29
C ILE A 57 -11.39 15.78 -19.34
N TRP A 58 -12.31 14.95 -19.84
CA TRP A 58 -12.05 13.83 -20.73
C TRP A 58 -12.69 14.07 -22.09
N ASP A 59 -11.97 13.69 -23.14
CA ASP A 59 -12.45 13.76 -24.52
C ASP A 59 -11.94 12.53 -25.27
N CYS A 60 -12.87 11.72 -25.78
CA CYS A 60 -12.59 10.41 -26.40
C CYS A 60 -11.60 9.54 -25.61
N GLY A 61 -11.76 9.44 -24.29
CA GLY A 61 -10.90 8.64 -23.41
C GLY A 61 -9.56 9.31 -23.02
N ILE A 62 -9.25 10.48 -23.56
CA ILE A 62 -8.01 11.22 -23.28
C ILE A 62 -8.32 12.35 -22.30
N SER A 63 -7.53 12.46 -21.22
CA SER A 63 -7.63 13.61 -20.33
C SER A 63 -6.99 14.84 -20.98
N LYS A 64 -7.75 15.93 -21.08
CA LYS A 64 -7.29 17.23 -21.59
C LYS A 64 -6.70 18.09 -20.49
N GLU A 65 -7.33 18.05 -19.31
CA GLU A 65 -6.93 18.77 -18.12
C GLU A 65 -7.27 17.93 -16.90
N GLY A 66 -6.48 18.07 -15.84
CA GLY A 66 -6.82 17.43 -14.59
C GLY A 66 -5.90 17.74 -13.44
N LYS A 67 -6.31 17.24 -12.27
CA LYS A 67 -5.71 17.48 -10.97
C LYS A 67 -5.53 16.15 -10.26
N TYR A 68 -4.29 15.83 -9.90
CA TYR A 68 -3.97 14.67 -9.09
C TYR A 68 -3.93 15.03 -7.61
N THR A 69 -4.62 14.25 -6.78
CA THR A 69 -4.57 14.36 -5.32
C THR A 69 -4.09 13.03 -4.74
N PHE A 70 -3.01 13.07 -3.97
CA PHE A 70 -2.46 11.93 -3.25
C PHE A 70 -3.43 11.44 -2.15
N ALA A 71 -3.17 10.24 -1.64
CA ALA A 71 -4.01 9.60 -0.63
C ALA A 71 -4.09 10.37 0.70
N ASP A 72 -3.08 11.18 0.99
CA ASP A 72 -2.99 12.07 2.15
C ASP A 72 -3.64 13.44 1.92
N GLY A 73 -4.20 13.67 0.73
CA GLY A 73 -4.83 14.93 0.36
C GLY A 73 -3.87 15.96 -0.26
N LEU A 74 -2.58 15.65 -0.39
CA LEU A 74 -1.65 16.53 -1.08
C LEU A 74 -2.06 16.67 -2.55
N GLU A 75 -2.10 17.89 -3.06
CA GLU A 75 -2.40 18.16 -4.46
C GLU A 75 -1.10 18.30 -5.25
N PHE A 76 -0.95 17.55 -6.33
CA PHE A 76 0.21 17.67 -7.21
C PHE A 76 0.30 19.06 -7.85
N LYS A 77 1.50 19.64 -7.88
CA LYS A 77 1.80 20.90 -8.57
C LYS A 77 3.07 20.73 -9.38
N ASP A 78 2.97 20.99 -10.69
CA ASP A 78 4.10 20.98 -11.61
C ASP A 78 5.13 22.08 -11.28
N LYS A 79 4.66 23.24 -10.80
CA LYS A 79 5.50 24.39 -10.46
C LYS A 79 5.49 24.64 -8.94
N LYS A 80 6.63 25.06 -8.41
CA LYS A 80 6.82 25.37 -6.98
C LYS A 80 6.45 24.19 -6.07
N TRP A 81 7.03 23.03 -6.37
CA TRP A 81 6.86 21.81 -5.59
C TRP A 81 7.73 21.88 -4.32
N HIS A 82 7.09 22.08 -3.17
CA HIS A 82 7.76 22.17 -1.86
C HIS A 82 7.59 20.91 -1.01
N TYR A 83 6.99 19.87 -1.57
CA TYR A 83 6.75 18.64 -0.85
C TYR A 83 8.00 17.76 -0.88
N CYS A 84 8.52 17.43 0.30
CA CYS A 84 9.72 16.62 0.49
C CYS A 84 10.92 17.15 -0.34
N ASP A 85 11.17 18.45 -0.28
CA ASP A 85 12.35 19.05 -0.91
C ASP A 85 13.63 18.84 -0.07
N GLY A 86 14.76 19.37 -0.54
CA GLY A 86 16.05 19.21 0.16
C GLY A 86 16.10 19.85 1.55
N TYR A 87 15.23 20.83 1.83
CA TYR A 87 15.19 21.56 3.09
C TYR A 87 14.09 21.05 4.03
N ASP A 88 12.93 20.66 3.49
CA ASP A 88 11.79 20.14 4.24
C ASP A 88 11.38 18.75 3.73
N ARG A 89 11.70 17.73 4.54
CA ARG A 89 11.40 16.31 4.25
C ARG A 89 10.16 15.79 4.97
N ARG A 90 9.35 16.67 5.55
CA ARG A 90 8.12 16.27 6.25
C ARG A 90 7.06 15.79 5.27
N PHE A 91 6.34 14.74 5.66
CA PHE A 91 5.15 14.28 4.93
C PHE A 91 4.04 15.33 5.04
N TYR A 92 3.11 15.36 4.07
CA TYR A 92 2.06 16.37 4.02
C TYR A 92 1.18 16.31 5.26
N THR A 93 0.92 15.09 5.75
CA THR A 93 0.21 14.86 7.01
C THR A 93 0.90 15.48 8.22
N GLU A 94 2.23 15.48 8.27
CA GLU A 94 3.04 16.08 9.34
C GLU A 94 3.09 17.60 9.24
N ILE A 95 3.06 18.14 8.01
CA ILE A 95 2.92 19.59 7.78
C ILE A 95 1.55 20.07 8.32
N CYS A 96 0.48 19.33 8.03
CA CYS A 96 -0.87 19.70 8.44
C CYS A 96 -1.18 19.44 9.92
N SER A 97 -0.68 18.33 10.47
CA SER A 97 -1.08 17.82 11.80
C SER A 97 0.04 17.85 12.83
N GLY A 98 1.22 18.35 12.46
CA GLY A 98 2.43 18.26 13.27
C GLY A 98 3.07 16.87 13.20
N LEU A 99 4.30 16.80 13.71
CA LEU A 99 5.00 15.53 13.87
C LEU A 99 4.23 14.68 14.88
N LYS A 100 3.80 13.50 14.45
CA LYS A 100 3.31 12.51 15.40
C LYS A 100 4.49 12.13 16.30
N PRO A 101 4.29 12.07 17.62
CA PRO A 101 5.33 11.52 18.47
C PRO A 101 5.69 10.12 17.94
N ALA A 102 6.97 9.75 18.00
CA ALA A 102 7.32 8.33 18.01
C ALA A 102 6.36 7.71 19.03
N GLY A 103 5.67 6.63 18.68
CA GLY A 103 4.59 6.08 19.50
C GLY A 103 5.07 5.66 20.90
N ILE A 104 4.61 4.53 21.41
CA ILE A 104 5.29 3.97 22.59
C ILE A 104 6.68 3.53 22.10
N SER A 105 7.70 4.36 22.33
CA SER A 105 9.08 3.90 22.27
C SER A 105 9.12 2.63 23.11
N GLN A 106 9.56 1.51 22.53
CA GLN A 106 9.80 0.27 23.27
C GLN A 106 11.04 0.41 24.19
N LEU A 107 11.14 1.56 24.86
CA LEU A 107 12.06 1.82 25.96
C LEU A 107 11.48 1.06 27.13
N THR A 108 11.99 -0.16 27.34
CA THR A 108 11.72 -0.88 28.57
C THR A 108 12.31 -0.03 29.69
N ASN A 109 11.51 0.49 30.62
CA ASN A 109 12.02 1.23 31.78
C ASN A 109 12.65 0.32 32.84
N LEU A 110 12.96 -0.93 32.47
CA LEU A 110 13.49 -1.93 33.39
C LEU A 110 14.89 -1.50 33.80
N ASP A 111 15.00 -1.12 35.07
CA ASP A 111 16.27 -0.89 35.76
C ASP A 111 16.43 -1.98 36.84
N PRO A 112 17.43 -2.86 36.74
CA PRO A 112 18.46 -2.90 35.70
C PRO A 112 17.92 -3.35 34.33
N PRO A 113 18.58 -2.95 33.22
CA PRO A 113 18.28 -3.46 31.89
C PRO A 113 18.30 -4.99 31.86
N ARG A 114 17.48 -5.59 30.99
CA ARG A 114 17.48 -7.04 30.80
C ARG A 114 18.87 -7.51 30.37
N THR A 115 19.32 -8.61 30.95
CA THR A 115 20.57 -9.26 30.55
C THR A 115 20.39 -9.94 29.20
N ILE A 116 21.07 -9.42 28.18
CA ILE A 116 21.06 -9.98 26.84
C ILE A 116 22.03 -11.17 26.81
N PRO A 117 21.60 -12.38 26.41
CA PRO A 117 22.50 -13.53 26.26
C PRO A 117 23.64 -13.23 25.28
N GLN A 118 24.82 -13.80 25.52
CA GLN A 118 25.98 -13.57 24.67
C GLN A 118 25.71 -13.97 23.21
N GLY A 119 26.02 -13.09 22.27
CA GLY A 119 25.77 -13.31 20.84
C GLY A 119 24.31 -13.15 20.41
N CYS A 120 23.44 -12.67 21.32
CA CYS A 120 22.07 -12.31 21.01
C CYS A 120 21.86 -10.80 20.92
N TYR A 121 20.80 -10.38 20.23
CA TYR A 121 20.34 -8.99 20.11
C TYR A 121 18.88 -8.91 20.56
N ASP A 122 18.49 -7.85 21.26
CA ASP A 122 17.09 -7.61 21.65
C ASP A 122 16.31 -7.05 20.44
N CYS A 123 15.22 -7.71 20.07
CA CYS A 123 14.34 -7.34 18.95
C CYS A 123 13.03 -6.68 19.41
N GLY A 124 12.87 -6.40 20.70
CA GLY A 124 11.65 -5.86 21.31
C GLY A 124 10.59 -6.93 21.63
N ASP A 125 10.57 -8.04 20.90
CA ASP A 125 9.75 -9.23 21.15
C ASP A 125 10.53 -10.41 21.76
N GLY A 126 11.86 -10.29 21.91
CA GLY A 126 12.72 -11.37 22.36
C GLY A 126 14.20 -11.20 22.00
N PHE A 127 14.98 -12.25 22.21
CA PHE A 127 16.41 -12.31 21.88
C PHE A 127 16.64 -13.07 20.57
N TYR A 128 17.15 -12.37 19.57
CA TYR A 128 17.62 -12.93 18.30
C TYR A 128 19.06 -13.43 18.45
N ASN A 129 19.31 -14.68 18.13
CA ASN A 129 20.65 -15.28 18.07
C ASN A 129 21.14 -15.33 16.62
N THR A 130 22.27 -14.70 16.32
CA THR A 130 22.82 -14.64 14.94
C THR A 130 23.29 -15.98 14.41
N ASN A 131 23.72 -16.89 15.29
CA ASN A 131 24.25 -18.19 14.90
C ASN A 131 23.13 -19.16 14.53
N THR A 132 22.05 -19.18 15.31
CA THR A 132 20.90 -20.07 15.06
C THR A 132 19.84 -19.46 14.17
N ARG A 133 19.89 -18.13 13.96
CA ARG A 133 18.83 -17.34 13.31
C ARG A 133 17.46 -17.52 13.96
N VAL A 134 17.42 -17.70 15.27
CA VAL A 134 16.19 -17.88 16.05
C VAL A 134 15.97 -16.67 16.95
N VAL A 135 14.72 -16.22 17.02
CA VAL A 135 14.23 -15.32 18.06
C VAL A 135 13.59 -16.17 19.15
N THR A 136 14.07 -16.01 20.37
CA THR A 136 13.48 -16.57 21.59
C THR A 136 12.81 -15.47 22.39
N ASP A 137 11.77 -15.76 23.16
CA ASP A 137 11.18 -14.76 24.07
C ASP A 137 12.15 -14.39 25.22
N TYR A 138 11.77 -13.44 26.07
CA TYR A 138 12.60 -13.05 27.23
C TYR A 138 12.77 -14.14 28.30
N LYS A 139 12.10 -15.30 28.17
CA LYS A 139 12.28 -16.51 28.98
C LYS A 139 13.07 -17.60 28.25
N LEU A 140 13.71 -17.25 27.13
CA LEU A 140 14.50 -18.16 26.27
C LEU A 140 13.68 -19.28 25.64
N ARG A 141 12.36 -19.10 25.48
CA ARG A 141 11.48 -20.04 24.77
C ARG A 141 11.47 -19.68 23.29
N PHE A 142 11.48 -20.67 22.41
CA PHE A 142 11.39 -20.44 20.96
C PHE A 142 10.17 -19.57 20.61
N LEU A 143 10.39 -18.51 19.83
CA LEU A 143 9.32 -17.61 19.37
C LEU A 143 9.13 -17.70 17.86
N ARG A 144 10.20 -17.50 17.08
CA ARG A 144 10.18 -17.63 15.62
C ARG A 144 11.59 -17.74 15.04
N ASN A 145 11.71 -18.25 13.81
CA ASN A 145 12.93 -18.11 13.02
C ASN A 145 13.00 -16.69 12.43
N ALA A 146 14.20 -16.12 12.40
CA ALA A 146 14.48 -14.85 11.74
C ALA A 146 14.99 -15.12 10.32
N GLY A 147 14.19 -14.72 9.33
CA GLY A 147 14.57 -14.78 7.92
C GLY A 147 13.87 -15.84 7.07
N VAL A 148 12.88 -16.57 7.60
CA VAL A 148 12.12 -17.50 6.74
C VAL A 148 11.12 -16.71 5.92
N THR A 149 11.45 -16.47 4.66
CA THR A 149 10.45 -16.10 3.67
C THR A 149 9.51 -17.30 3.47
N THR A 150 8.25 -17.02 3.17
CA THR A 150 7.21 -18.04 2.91
C THR A 150 7.62 -19.10 1.88
N GLU A 151 8.57 -18.77 1.00
CA GLU A 151 9.13 -19.64 -0.04
C GLU A 151 10.01 -20.78 0.53
N GLU A 152 10.78 -20.52 1.58
CA GLU A 152 11.67 -21.53 2.18
C GLU A 152 10.89 -22.57 3.00
N VAL A 153 9.78 -22.17 3.64
CA VAL A 153 8.87 -23.09 4.35
C VAL A 153 8.18 -24.04 3.36
N ALA A 154 7.76 -23.52 2.21
CA ALA A 154 7.14 -24.32 1.16
C ALA A 154 8.11 -25.36 0.60
N ALA A 155 9.37 -24.98 0.36
CA ALA A 155 10.40 -25.90 -0.11
C ALA A 155 10.70 -27.03 0.89
N ALA A 156 10.74 -26.71 2.20
CA ALA A 156 10.98 -27.70 3.23
C ALA A 156 9.81 -28.70 3.39
N LEU A 157 8.55 -28.23 3.30
CA LEU A 157 7.37 -29.09 3.38
C LEU A 157 7.27 -30.03 2.16
N ILE A 158 7.63 -29.56 0.96
CA ILE A 158 7.66 -30.39 -0.26
C ILE A 158 8.74 -31.48 -0.15
N GLN A 159 9.93 -31.16 0.39
CA GLN A 159 11.01 -32.14 0.59
C GLN A 159 10.66 -33.22 1.63
N ILE A 160 9.89 -32.88 2.67
CA ILE A 160 9.43 -33.87 3.67
C ILE A 160 8.35 -34.78 3.06
N ALA A 161 7.42 -34.25 2.28
CA ALA A 161 6.40 -35.03 1.60
C ALA A 161 6.97 -36.05 0.59
N LEU A 162 8.07 -35.70 -0.09
CA LEU A 162 8.75 -36.58 -1.05
C LEU A 162 9.59 -37.70 -0.40
N LYS A 163 9.93 -37.58 0.89
CA LYS A 163 10.67 -38.64 1.63
C LYS A 163 9.78 -39.65 2.32
N LEU A 164 8.45 -39.44 2.30
CA LEU A 164 7.45 -40.33 2.89
C LEU A 164 6.68 -41.16 1.83
N GLN A 165 7.20 -41.23 0.60
CA GLN A 165 6.80 -42.17 -0.46
C GLN A 165 7.93 -43.15 -0.71
#